data_AF-A0A7C4CPF0-F1
#
_entry.id   AF-A0A7C4CPF0-F1
#
_cell.length_a   1.000
_cell.length_b   1.000
_cell.length_c   1.000
_cell.angle_alpha   90.00
_cell.angle_beta   90.00
_cell.angle_gamma   90.00
#
_symmetry.space_group_name_H-M   'P 1'
#
loop_
_entity.id
_entity.type
_entity.pdbx_description
1 polymer ?
#
loop_
_entity_poly.entity_id
_entity_poly.type
_entity_poly.pdbx_seq_one_letter_code
_entity_poly.pdbx_strand_id
1 'polypeptide(L)'
;MSMEDWMHRKAEENAHNEILAFLMTILGVNLLMGGLIVVILVAKEPNWLLIFPYVTPQGSSAYIGLILTIAGFFTLSAGFILIIHYDRKRRWYIKK
;
A
#
# COMPACT_ATOMS: atom_id res chain seq x y z
N MET A 1 -28.24 -24.86 -1.50
CA MET A 1 -27.58 -23.88 -0.63
C MET A 1 -28.52 -22.69 -0.47
N SER A 2 -28.73 -22.22 0.76
CA SER A 2 -29.56 -21.03 1.00
C SER A 2 -28.84 -19.78 0.49
N MET A 3 -29.60 -18.75 0.09
CA MET A 3 -29.04 -17.44 -0.24
C MET A 3 -28.30 -16.82 0.96
N GLU A 4 -28.75 -17.12 2.18
CA GLU A 4 -28.11 -16.68 3.43
C GLU A 4 -26.72 -17.31 3.60
N ASP A 5 -26.59 -18.62 3.37
CA ASP A 5 -25.29 -19.32 3.41
C ASP A 5 -24.30 -18.77 2.37
N TRP A 6 -24.80 -18.32 1.23
CA TRP A 6 -23.99 -17.72 0.17
C TRP A 6 -23.51 -16.32 0.57
N MET A 7 -24.41 -15.50 1.13
CA MET A 7 -24.08 -14.16 1.62
C MET A 7 -23.07 -14.20 2.78
N HIS A 8 -23.25 -15.13 3.72
CA HIS A 8 -22.31 -15.32 4.84
C HIS A 8 -20.91 -15.69 4.36
N ARG A 9 -20.79 -16.66 3.45
CA ARG A 9 -19.51 -17.03 2.86
C ARG A 9 -18.85 -15.86 2.12
N LYS A 10 -19.64 -15.04 1.41
CA LYS A 10 -19.08 -13.87 0.72
C LYS A 10 -18.63 -12.78 1.67
N ALA A 11 -19.30 -12.62 2.82
CA ALA A 11 -18.87 -11.72 3.87
C ALA A 11 -17.53 -12.15 4.50
N GLU A 12 -17.34 -13.44 4.77
CA GLU A 12 -16.06 -14.00 5.26
C GLU A 12 -14.93 -13.83 4.25
N GLU A 13 -15.18 -14.10 2.98
CA GLU A 13 -14.18 -13.91 1.91
C GLU A 13 -13.76 -12.43 1.80
N ASN A 14 -14.70 -11.49 1.93
CA ASN A 14 -14.38 -10.06 1.94
C ASN A 14 -13.59 -9.66 3.19
N ALA A 15 -13.87 -10.25 4.36
CA ALA A 15 -13.10 -9.99 5.57
C ALA A 15 -11.64 -10.48 5.42
N HIS A 16 -11.44 -11.63 4.79
CA HIS A 16 -10.10 -12.10 4.46
C HIS A 16 -9.37 -11.15 3.50
N ASN A 17 -10.04 -10.69 2.46
CA ASN A 17 -9.48 -9.74 1.50
C ASN A 17 -9.19 -8.36 2.11
N GLU A 18 -9.99 -7.93 3.09
CA GLU A 18 -9.75 -6.71 3.87
C GLU A 18 -8.46 -6.83 4.71
N ILE A 19 -8.23 -7.98 5.35
CA ILE A 19 -6.97 -8.27 6.06
C ILE A 19 -5.80 -8.25 5.08
N LEU A 20 -5.94 -8.86 3.90
CA LEU A 20 -4.89 -8.85 2.88
C LEU A 20 -4.57 -7.43 2.41
N ALA A 21 -5.58 -6.59 2.21
CA ALA A 21 -5.40 -5.17 1.87
C ALA A 21 -4.72 -4.37 3.00
N PHE A 22 -5.02 -4.70 4.25
CA PHE A 22 -4.32 -4.16 5.41
C PHE A 22 -2.84 -4.56 5.44
N LEU A 23 -2.51 -5.83 5.21
CA LEU A 23 -1.12 -6.27 5.08
C LEU A 23 -0.40 -5.58 3.91
N MET A 24 -1.06 -5.40 2.77
CA MET A 24 -0.52 -4.66 1.63
C MET A 24 -0.21 -3.21 1.99
N THR A 25 -1.07 -2.58 2.81
CA THR A 25 -0.84 -1.22 3.31
C THR A 25 0.40 -1.16 4.21
N ILE A 26 0.55 -2.11 5.16
CA ILE A 26 1.74 -2.21 6.00
C ILE A 26 3.00 -2.40 5.16
N LEU A 27 2.95 -3.27 4.15
CA LEU A 27 4.07 -3.48 3.23
C LEU A 27 4.43 -2.18 2.50
N GLY A 28 3.42 -1.45 2.01
CA GLY A 28 3.59 -0.15 1.35
C GLY A 28 4.27 0.88 2.26
N VAL A 29 3.87 0.99 3.53
CA VAL A 29 4.52 1.88 4.51
C VAL A 29 5.99 1.50 4.70
N ASN A 30 6.30 0.21 4.87
CA ASN A 30 7.67 -0.25 5.10
C ASN A 30 8.57 0.01 3.87
N LEU A 31 8.06 -0.25 2.66
CA LEU A 31 8.77 0.04 1.41
C LEU A 31 9.02 1.54 1.24
N LEU A 32 8.01 2.36 1.51
CA LEU A 32 8.11 3.82 1.39
C LEU A 32 9.12 4.40 2.40
N MET A 33 9.01 4.02 3.66
CA MET A 33 9.95 4.45 4.71
C MET A 33 11.37 3.96 4.43
N GLY A 34 11.53 2.70 4.03
CA GLY A 34 12.84 2.13 3.67
C GLY A 34 13.47 2.85 2.48
N GLY A 35 12.69 3.10 1.42
CA GLY A 35 13.15 3.85 0.25
C GLY A 35 13.59 5.27 0.59
N LEU A 36 12.80 5.98 1.40
CA LEU A 36 13.12 7.33 1.88
C LEU A 36 14.41 7.37 2.71
N ILE A 37 14.60 6.42 3.63
CA ILE A 37 15.81 6.33 4.44
C ILE A 37 17.04 6.13 3.53
N VAL A 38 16.96 5.23 2.55
CA VAL A 38 18.07 5.00 1.60
C VAL A 38 18.38 6.27 0.81
N VAL A 39 17.36 6.98 0.32
CA VAL A 39 17.53 8.25 -0.38
C VAL A 39 18.22 9.28 0.51
N ILE A 40 17.77 9.48 1.75
CA ILE A 40 18.31 10.48 2.67
C ILE A 40 19.78 10.19 3.02
N LEU A 41 20.11 8.91 3.24
CA LEU A 41 21.48 8.52 3.62
C LEU A 41 22.47 8.63 2.45
N VAL A 42 22.02 8.41 1.21
CA VAL A 42 22.90 8.38 0.04
C VAL A 42 22.94 9.73 -0.68
N ALA A 43 21.82 10.47 -0.73
CA ALA A 43 21.78 11.78 -1.35
C ALA A 43 22.36 12.83 -0.39
N LYS A 44 23.55 13.35 -0.72
CA LYS A 44 24.22 14.41 0.07
C LYS A 44 23.42 15.73 0.09
N GLU A 45 22.74 16.06 -1.00
CA GLU A 45 21.88 17.25 -1.13
C GLU A 45 20.62 16.90 -1.96
N PRO A 46 19.63 16.24 -1.36
CA PRO A 46 18.39 15.92 -2.07
C PRO A 46 17.54 17.20 -2.20
N ASN A 47 17.27 17.65 -3.43
CA ASN A 47 16.17 18.59 -3.67
C ASN A 47 14.86 17.80 -3.80
N TRP A 48 13.88 18.16 -2.97
CA TRP A 48 12.63 17.42 -2.80
C TRP A 48 11.48 18.06 -3.57
N LEU A 49 10.67 17.23 -4.22
CA LEU A 49 9.31 17.57 -4.63
C LEU A 49 8.35 16.71 -3.80
N LEU A 50 7.80 17.29 -2.72
CA LEU A 50 6.99 16.59 -1.70
C LEU A 50 7.76 15.44 -1.04
N ILE A 51 7.57 14.22 -1.54
CA ILE A 51 8.11 12.95 -1.00
C ILE A 51 9.17 12.36 -1.95
N PHE A 52 9.29 12.88 -3.19
CA PHE A 52 10.19 12.35 -4.21
C PHE A 52 11.39 13.27 -4.39
N PRO A 53 12.65 12.77 -4.29
CA PRO A 53 13.81 13.55 -4.67
C PRO A 53 13.82 13.72 -6.20
N TYR A 54 13.90 14.96 -6.67
CA TYR A 54 13.83 15.30 -8.10
C TYR A 54 15.21 15.28 -8.78
N VAL A 55 16.29 15.40 -8.01
CA VAL A 55 17.66 15.47 -8.54
C VAL A 55 18.23 14.07 -8.72
N THR A 56 18.91 13.86 -9.85
CA THR A 56 19.63 12.64 -10.21
C THR A 56 20.54 12.21 -9.07
N PRO A 57 20.26 11.07 -8.43
CA PRO A 57 21.09 10.62 -7.34
C PRO A 57 22.49 10.25 -7.82
N GLN A 58 23.51 10.79 -7.16
CA GLN A 58 24.89 10.45 -7.44
C GLN A 58 25.23 9.12 -6.74
N GLY A 59 24.92 8.00 -7.40
CA GLY A 59 25.26 6.65 -6.93
C GLY A 59 24.18 5.61 -7.25
N SER A 60 24.61 4.40 -7.64
CA SER A 60 23.72 3.28 -8.00
C SER A 60 22.70 2.93 -6.91
N SER A 61 23.09 3.04 -5.64
CA SER A 61 22.25 2.74 -4.48
C SER A 61 21.06 3.69 -4.28
N ALA A 62 21.14 4.94 -4.76
CA ALA A 62 20.05 5.88 -4.58
C ALA A 62 18.93 5.72 -5.63
N TYR A 63 19.20 5.08 -6.77
CA TYR A 63 18.14 4.61 -7.67
C TYR A 63 17.28 3.52 -7.01
N ILE A 64 17.90 2.64 -6.21
CA ILE A 64 17.17 1.62 -5.44
C ILE A 64 16.23 2.29 -4.44
N GLY A 65 16.72 3.29 -3.70
CA GLY A 65 15.90 4.07 -2.77
C GLY A 65 14.71 4.76 -3.45
N LEU A 66 14.93 5.33 -4.64
CA LEU A 66 13.87 5.92 -5.46
C LEU A 66 12.81 4.91 -5.89
N ILE A 67 13.24 3.77 -6.43
CA ILE A 67 12.32 2.70 -6.88
C ILE A 67 11.49 2.19 -5.70
N LEU A 68 12.13 1.95 -4.54
CA LEU A 68 11.46 1.54 -3.31
C LEU A 68 10.43 2.57 -2.84
N THR A 69 10.76 3.86 -2.91
CA THR A 69 9.86 4.95 -2.50
C THR A 69 8.63 5.02 -3.43
N ILE A 70 8.85 4.94 -4.75
CA ILE A 70 7.77 4.96 -5.75
C ILE A 70 6.89 3.72 -5.60
N ALA A 71 7.48 2.53 -5.55
CA ALA A 71 6.75 1.29 -5.35
C ALA A 71 5.96 1.30 -4.04
N GLY A 72 6.60 1.72 -2.94
CA GLY A 72 5.96 1.86 -1.64
C GLY A 72 4.75 2.80 -1.66
N PHE A 73 4.85 3.94 -2.35
CA PHE A 73 3.74 4.89 -2.49
C PHE A 73 2.54 4.29 -3.24
N PHE A 74 2.79 3.62 -4.37
CA PHE A 74 1.72 2.97 -5.13
C PHE A 74 1.09 1.81 -4.36
N THR A 75 1.90 0.96 -3.73
CA THR A 75 1.42 -0.17 -2.93
C THR A 75 0.61 0.29 -1.72
N LEU A 76 1.06 1.33 -1.02
CA LEU A 76 0.33 1.95 0.09
C LEU A 76 -1.04 2.46 -0.37
N SER A 77 -1.06 3.23 -1.47
CA SER A 77 -2.27 3.84 -2.01
C SER A 77 -3.26 2.76 -2.46
N ALA A 78 -2.79 1.72 -3.15
CA ALA A 78 -3.59 0.59 -3.57
C ALA A 78 -4.17 -0.18 -2.37
N GLY A 79 -3.34 -0.46 -1.35
CA GLY A 79 -3.79 -1.11 -0.10
C GLY A 79 -4.91 -0.33 0.57
N PHE A 80 -4.76 1.00 0.70
CA PHE A 80 -5.78 1.85 1.32
C PHE A 80 -7.10 1.86 0.54
N ILE A 81 -7.04 1.96 -0.80
CA ILE A 81 -8.23 1.90 -1.66
C ILE A 81 -8.93 0.54 -1.52
N LEU A 82 -8.17 -0.55 -1.46
CA LEU A 82 -8.71 -1.91 -1.33
C LEU A 82 -9.39 -2.14 0.02
N ILE A 83 -8.84 -1.61 1.12
CA ILE A 83 -9.49 -1.67 2.44
C ILE A 83 -10.89 -1.06 2.37
N ILE A 84 -11.00 0.17 1.85
CA ILE A 84 -12.29 0.87 1.71
C ILE A 84 -13.24 0.08 0.80
N HIS A 85 -12.72 -0.48 -0.29
CA HIS A 85 -13.51 -1.28 -1.22
C HIS A 85 -14.11 -2.52 -0.53
N TYR A 86 -13.29 -3.31 0.17
CA TYR A 86 -13.72 -4.55 0.81
C TYR A 86 -14.60 -4.30 2.03
N ASP A 87 -14.31 -3.29 2.85
CA ASP A 87 -15.14 -2.88 3.98
C ASP A 87 -16.54 -2.45 3.51
N ARG A 88 -16.62 -1.65 2.43
CA ARG A 88 -17.91 -1.27 1.84
C ARG A 88 -18.65 -2.51 1.34
N LYS A 89 -17.98 -3.42 0.65
CA LYS A 89 -18.57 -4.65 0.11
C LYS A 89 -19.08 -5.57 1.22
N ARG A 90 -18.33 -5.74 2.31
CA ARG A 90 -18.72 -6.52 3.49
C ARG A 90 -20.00 -5.96 4.13
N ARG A 91 -20.10 -4.63 4.27
CA ARG A 91 -21.33 -4.00 4.80
C ARG A 91 -22.57 -4.32 3.98
N TRP A 92 -22.48 -4.42 2.64
CA TRP A 92 -23.62 -4.78 1.80
C TRP A 92 -24.14 -6.19 2.05
N TYR A 93 -23.26 -7.15 2.38
CA TYR A 93 -23.66 -8.53 2.63
C TYR A 93 -24.15 -8.79 4.06
N ILE A 94 -23.78 -7.95 5.03
CA ILE A 94 -24.21 -8.08 6.44
C ILE A 94 -25.53 -7.31 6.71
N LYS A 95 -25.88 -6.33 5.88
CA LYS A 95 -27.06 -5.46 6.11
C LYS A 95 -28.40 -6.05 5.66
N LYS A 96 -28.49 -7.36 5.43
CA LYS A 96 -29.74 -8.05 5.13
C LYS A 96 -30.02 -9.08 6.20
#